data_AF-A0A7K4CAL8-F1
#
_entry.id   AF-A0A7K4CAL8-F1
#
_cell.length_a   1.000
_cell.length_b   1.000
_cell.length_c   1.000
_cell.angle_alpha   90.00
_cell.angle_beta   90.00
_cell.angle_gamma   90.00
#
_symmetry.space_group_name_H-M   'P 1'
#
loop_
_entity.id
_entity.type
_entity.pdbx_description
1 polymer ?
#
loop_
_entity_poly.entity_id
_entity_poly.type
_entity_poly.pdbx_seq_one_letter_code
_entity_poly.pdbx_strand_id
1 'polypeptide(L)'
;MKATRIVQGFFIGVIVAMVILFIFIFPADSPPSEVPQHPLFLLINTDNAASHSLMVTVSDPAGNELFRKNYMLSPGEKRESEIVTGKSPVAYTFAISINNRTVSDEVLILGPTNVAIIEIQSDNRSEWVTYSIADLTSKSSRQV
;
A
#
# COMPACT_ATOMS: atom_id res chain seq x y z
N MET A 1 58.75 -39.09 11.00
CA MET A 1 57.53 -38.32 11.34
C MET A 1 57.59 -36.94 10.65
N LYS A 2 57.29 -36.85 9.35
CA LYS A 2 57.28 -35.56 8.60
C LYS A 2 56.13 -35.45 7.59
N ALA A 3 55.60 -36.58 7.11
CA ALA A 3 54.51 -36.62 6.13
C ALA A 3 53.17 -36.06 6.66
N THR A 4 52.89 -36.19 7.96
CA THR A 4 51.58 -35.82 8.55
C THR A 4 51.31 -34.32 8.51
N ARG A 5 52.34 -33.47 8.58
CA ARG A 5 52.17 -31.99 8.60
C ARG A 5 51.86 -31.40 7.22
N ILE A 6 52.25 -32.06 6.14
CA ILE A 6 52.02 -31.58 4.76
C ILE A 6 50.57 -31.87 4.34
N VAL A 7 50.05 -33.05 4.71
CA VAL A 7 48.67 -33.44 4.41
C VAL A 7 47.66 -32.54 5.13
N GLN A 8 47.95 -32.15 6.38
CA GLN A 8 47.07 -31.27 7.17
C GLN A 8 46.96 -29.85 6.58
N GLY A 9 48.06 -29.27 6.10
CA GLY A 9 48.05 -27.94 5.47
C GLY A 9 47.30 -27.90 4.15
N PHE A 10 47.38 -28.98 3.36
CA PHE A 10 46.66 -29.10 2.10
C PHE A 10 45.14 -29.19 2.33
N PHE A 11 44.70 -29.98 3.31
CA PHE A 11 43.27 -30.09 3.66
C PHE A 11 42.67 -28.76 4.11
N ILE A 12 43.39 -27.97 4.91
CA ILE A 12 42.92 -26.64 5.36
C ILE A 12 42.81 -25.68 4.17
N GLY A 13 43.79 -25.70 3.25
CA GLY A 13 43.76 -24.87 2.05
C GLY A 13 42.56 -25.16 1.13
N VAL A 14 42.23 -26.45 0.95
CA VAL A 14 41.08 -26.87 0.13
C VAL A 14 39.74 -26.46 0.77
N ILE A 15 39.61 -26.59 2.10
CA ILE A 15 38.39 -26.18 2.81
C ILE A 15 38.20 -24.66 2.70
N VAL A 16 39.25 -23.87 2.90
CA VAL A 16 39.17 -22.40 2.78
C VAL A 16 38.82 -21.99 1.34
N ALA A 17 39.42 -22.63 0.33
CA ALA A 17 39.10 -22.36 -1.07
C ALA A 17 37.64 -22.71 -1.41
N MET A 18 37.10 -23.82 -0.89
CA MET A 18 35.69 -24.18 -1.08
C MET A 18 34.74 -23.20 -0.39
N VAL A 19 35.04 -22.74 0.83
CA VAL A 19 34.19 -21.77 1.54
C VAL A 19 34.16 -20.44 0.80
N ILE A 20 35.31 -19.97 0.31
CA ILE A 20 35.39 -18.75 -0.51
C ILE A 20 34.58 -18.94 -1.80
N LEU A 21 34.76 -20.05 -2.50
CA LEU A 21 34.00 -20.36 -3.71
C LEU A 21 32.49 -20.41 -3.44
N PHE A 22 32.06 -20.94 -2.30
CA PHE A 22 30.66 -21.01 -1.91
C PHE A 22 30.04 -19.62 -1.69
N ILE A 23 30.79 -18.70 -1.07
CA ILE A 23 30.35 -17.30 -0.87
C ILE A 23 30.24 -16.55 -2.21
N PHE A 24 31.10 -16.85 -3.19
CA PHE A 24 31.09 -16.19 -4.50
C PHE A 24 30.08 -16.79 -5.49
N ILE A 25 29.72 -18.08 -5.38
CA ILE A 25 28.75 -18.73 -6.26
C ILE A 25 27.31 -18.53 -5.77
N PHE A 26 27.10 -18.41 -4.46
CA PHE A 26 25.80 -18.11 -3.88
C PHE A 26 25.81 -16.66 -3.39
N PRO A 27 25.58 -15.66 -4.27
CA PRO A 27 25.20 -14.34 -3.78
C PRO A 27 24.01 -14.56 -2.84
N ALA A 28 24.12 -14.07 -1.62
CA ALA A 28 23.01 -14.07 -0.69
C ALA A 28 21.85 -13.37 -1.39
N ASP A 29 20.88 -14.16 -1.89
CA ASP A 29 19.64 -13.66 -2.46
C ASP A 29 19.02 -12.81 -1.36
N SER A 30 19.18 -11.50 -1.51
CA SER A 30 18.50 -10.54 -0.66
C SER A 30 17.02 -10.79 -0.93
N PRO A 31 16.21 -11.13 0.08
CA PRO A 31 14.79 -11.34 -0.16
C PRO A 31 14.23 -10.09 -0.84
N PRO A 32 13.38 -10.24 -1.88
CA PRO A 32 12.79 -9.08 -2.53
C PRO A 32 12.16 -8.23 -1.44
N SER A 33 12.56 -6.95 -1.37
CA SER A 33 11.93 -6.01 -0.46
C SER A 33 10.46 -5.90 -0.86
N GLU A 34 9.59 -6.65 -0.18
CA GLU A 34 8.16 -6.58 -0.39
C GLU A 34 7.71 -5.18 0.04
N VAL A 35 7.36 -4.36 -0.96
CA VAL A 35 6.73 -3.07 -0.71
C VAL A 35 5.38 -3.36 -0.05
N PRO A 36 5.12 -2.84 1.17
CA PRO A 36 3.84 -3.04 1.84
C PRO A 36 2.70 -2.56 0.94
N GLN A 37 1.67 -3.39 0.80
CA GLN A 37 0.44 -3.01 0.09
C GLN A 37 -0.61 -2.59 1.12
N HIS A 38 -1.21 -1.43 0.90
CA HIS A 38 -2.29 -0.90 1.73
C HIS A 38 -3.55 -0.73 0.89
N PRO A 39 -4.76 -0.74 1.48
CA PRO A 39 -5.98 -0.37 0.76
C PRO A 39 -5.79 0.99 0.07
N LEU A 40 -6.22 1.11 -1.18
CA LEU A 40 -6.11 2.38 -1.90
C LEU A 40 -6.89 3.51 -1.21
N PHE A 41 -8.05 3.18 -0.63
CA PHE A 41 -8.86 4.13 0.11
C PHE A 41 -9.59 3.51 1.31
N LEU A 42 -9.91 4.37 2.28
CA LEU A 42 -10.81 4.12 3.40
C LEU A 42 -12.00 5.07 3.28
N LEU A 43 -13.19 4.50 3.16
CA LEU A 43 -14.45 5.21 3.08
C LEU A 43 -15.10 5.27 4.46
N ILE A 44 -15.50 6.45 4.91
CA ILE A 44 -16.04 6.69 6.26
C ILE A 44 -17.34 7.47 6.15
N ASN A 45 -18.42 6.96 6.75
CA ASN A 45 -19.62 7.76 6.95
C ASN A 45 -19.50 8.53 8.28
N THR A 46 -19.24 9.82 8.19
CA THR A 46 -19.16 10.72 9.36
C THR A 46 -20.49 11.39 9.68
N ASP A 47 -21.52 11.18 8.84
CA ASP A 47 -22.89 11.56 9.15
C ASP A 47 -23.44 10.64 10.24
N ASN A 48 -23.65 11.21 11.43
CA ASN A 48 -24.17 10.48 12.58
C ASN A 48 -25.69 10.26 12.52
N ALA A 49 -26.39 10.87 11.56
CA ALA A 49 -27.84 10.88 11.48
C ALA A 49 -28.40 9.98 10.36
N ALA A 50 -27.66 9.79 9.26
CA ALA A 50 -28.16 9.09 8.07
C ALA A 50 -27.20 8.03 7.53
N SER A 51 -27.79 6.96 7.00
CA SER A 51 -27.09 6.02 6.13
C SER A 51 -27.03 6.55 4.71
N HIS A 52 -25.93 6.29 4.01
CA HIS A 52 -25.72 6.75 2.63
C HIS A 52 -25.50 5.59 1.67
N SER A 53 -26.18 5.63 0.52
CA SER A 53 -25.93 4.75 -0.63
C SER A 53 -24.99 5.45 -1.60
N LEU A 54 -23.82 4.87 -1.80
CA LEU A 54 -22.68 5.49 -2.47
C LEU A 54 -22.22 4.61 -3.63
N MET A 55 -21.85 5.19 -4.75
CA MET A 55 -21.05 4.54 -5.78
C MET A 55 -19.68 5.20 -5.81
N VAL A 56 -18.64 4.38 -5.66
CA VAL A 56 -17.24 4.81 -5.76
C VAL A 56 -16.67 4.28 -7.06
N THR A 57 -16.15 5.18 -7.89
CA THR A 57 -15.41 4.84 -9.11
C THR A 57 -13.99 5.38 -8.99
N VAL A 58 -13.00 4.54 -9.31
CA VAL A 58 -11.59 4.91 -9.36
C VAL A 58 -11.06 4.65 -10.76
N SER A 59 -10.41 5.66 -11.33
CA SER A 59 -9.77 5.58 -12.65
C SER A 59 -8.29 5.89 -12.59
N ASP A 60 -7.52 5.31 -13.53
CA ASP A 60 -6.10 5.59 -13.72
C ASP A 60 -5.87 6.93 -14.46
N PRO A 61 -4.62 7.41 -14.62
CA PRO A 61 -4.33 8.64 -15.35
C PRO A 61 -4.72 8.62 -16.84
N ALA A 62 -4.89 7.43 -17.43
CA ALA A 62 -5.34 7.27 -18.80
C ALA A 62 -6.88 7.27 -18.91
N GLY A 63 -7.58 7.36 -17.78
CA GLY A 63 -9.04 7.36 -17.70
C GLY A 63 -9.66 5.96 -17.69
N ASN A 64 -8.87 4.90 -17.56
CA ASN A 64 -9.40 3.54 -17.46
C ASN A 64 -10.00 3.33 -16.07
N GLU A 65 -11.22 2.82 -16.01
CA GLU A 65 -11.86 2.44 -14.76
C GLU A 65 -11.14 1.22 -14.15
N LEU A 66 -10.49 1.42 -13.01
CA LEU A 66 -9.82 0.37 -12.25
C LEU A 66 -10.77 -0.30 -11.26
N PHE A 67 -11.76 0.45 -10.79
CA PHE A 67 -12.67 0.01 -9.75
C PHE A 67 -13.99 0.75 -9.81
N ARG A 68 -15.09 0.03 -9.62
CA ARG A 68 -16.42 0.60 -9.42
C ARG A 68 -17.20 -0.28 -8.46
N LYS A 69 -17.70 0.30 -7.37
CA LYS A 69 -18.48 -0.45 -6.38
C LYS A 69 -19.52 0.41 -5.68
N ASN A 70 -20.66 -0.21 -5.39
CA ASN A 70 -21.69 0.37 -4.56
C ASN A 70 -21.47 0.00 -3.09
N TYR A 71 -21.62 0.97 -2.21
CA TYR A 71 -21.54 0.83 -0.75
C TYR A 71 -22.82 1.35 -0.12
N MET A 72 -23.27 0.67 0.93
CA MET A 72 -24.24 1.20 1.87
C MET A 72 -23.51 1.40 3.19
N LEU A 73 -23.40 2.62 3.67
CA LEU A 73 -22.72 2.94 4.92
C LEU A 73 -23.70 3.45 5.96
N SER A 74 -23.76 2.76 7.08
CA SER A 74 -24.48 3.22 8.27
C SER A 74 -23.72 4.37 8.95
N PRO A 75 -24.38 5.17 9.82
CA PRO A 75 -23.71 6.18 10.62
C PRO A 75 -22.47 5.65 11.34
N GLY A 76 -21.32 6.30 11.16
CA GLY A 76 -20.04 5.91 11.76
C GLY A 76 -19.35 4.69 11.12
N GLU A 77 -19.96 4.06 10.11
CA GLU A 77 -19.38 2.89 9.44
C GLU A 77 -18.14 3.25 8.62
N LYS A 78 -17.18 2.33 8.58
CA LYS A 78 -15.94 2.44 7.81
C LYS A 78 -15.77 1.24 6.89
N ARG A 79 -15.28 1.45 5.67
CA ARG A 79 -15.02 0.41 4.68
C ARG A 79 -13.70 0.66 3.98
N GLU A 80 -12.84 -0.35 3.97
CA GLU A 80 -11.60 -0.35 3.19
C GLU A 80 -11.88 -0.80 1.75
N SER A 81 -11.05 -0.32 0.81
CA SER A 81 -11.09 -0.75 -0.57
C SER A 81 -10.48 -2.14 -0.76
N GLU A 82 -11.03 -2.91 -1.70
CA GLU A 82 -10.48 -4.21 -2.11
C GLU A 82 -9.26 -4.07 -3.03
N ILE A 83 -9.12 -2.90 -3.67
CA ILE A 83 -7.93 -2.54 -4.43
C ILE A 83 -6.88 -1.96 -3.48
N VAL A 84 -5.62 -2.15 -3.84
CA VAL A 84 -4.46 -1.76 -3.04
C VAL A 84 -3.57 -0.76 -3.77
N THR A 85 -2.73 -0.08 -3.02
CA THR A 85 -1.72 0.85 -3.52
C THR A 85 -0.71 0.14 -4.43
N GLY A 86 -0.28 0.85 -5.48
CA GLY A 86 0.79 0.40 -6.36
C GLY A 86 2.18 0.53 -5.73
N LYS A 87 3.20 0.04 -6.45
CA LYS A 87 4.61 0.15 -6.04
C LYS A 87 5.23 1.53 -6.26
N SER A 88 4.52 2.42 -6.95
CA SER A 88 4.97 3.77 -7.29
C SER A 88 3.81 4.75 -7.11
N PRO A 89 4.10 6.05 -6.87
CA PRO A 89 3.09 7.09 -6.89
C PRO A 89 2.33 7.14 -8.22
N VAL A 90 1.01 7.10 -8.15
CA VAL A 90 0.10 7.20 -9.31
C VAL A 90 -1.01 8.20 -8.99
N ALA A 91 -1.42 8.99 -9.98
CA ALA A 91 -2.58 9.85 -9.89
C ALA A 91 -3.85 9.03 -10.15
N TYR A 92 -4.75 8.99 -9.18
CA TYR A 92 -6.04 8.31 -9.29
C TYR A 92 -7.15 9.33 -9.28
N THR A 93 -8.12 9.16 -10.17
CA THR A 93 -9.34 9.96 -10.18
C THR A 93 -10.42 9.23 -9.39
N PHE A 94 -10.98 9.87 -8.37
CA PHE A 94 -12.03 9.36 -7.50
C PHE A 94 -13.35 10.08 -7.78
N ALA A 95 -14.27 9.40 -8.44
CA ALA A 95 -15.64 9.87 -8.60
C ALA A 95 -16.56 9.22 -7.55
N ILE A 96 -17.25 10.05 -6.76
CA ILE A 96 -18.19 9.62 -5.74
C ILE A 96 -19.58 10.07 -6.13
N SER A 97 -20.51 9.12 -6.18
CA SER A 97 -21.92 9.39 -6.44
C SER A 97 -22.77 8.99 -5.24
N ILE A 98 -23.70 9.86 -4.85
CA ILE A 98 -24.67 9.61 -3.78
C ILE A 98 -26.06 9.71 -4.39
N ASN A 99 -26.91 8.72 -4.16
CA ASN A 99 -28.26 8.66 -4.75
C ASN A 99 -28.25 8.85 -6.29
N ASN A 100 -27.31 8.21 -6.97
CA ASN A 100 -27.08 8.27 -8.44
C ASN A 100 -26.67 9.63 -9.01
N ARG A 101 -26.28 10.60 -8.16
CA ARG A 101 -25.68 11.86 -8.61
C ARG A 101 -24.21 11.90 -8.22
N THR A 102 -23.33 12.15 -9.18
CA THR A 102 -21.92 12.45 -8.87
C THR A 102 -21.87 13.73 -8.04
N VAL A 103 -21.38 13.62 -6.81
CA VAL A 103 -21.24 14.73 -5.86
C VAL A 103 -19.79 15.22 -5.77
N SER A 104 -18.84 14.38 -6.21
CA SER A 104 -17.42 14.72 -6.20
C SER A 104 -16.66 13.96 -7.27
N ASP A 105 -15.61 14.59 -7.78
CA ASP A 105 -14.65 14.06 -8.74
C ASP A 105 -13.27 14.69 -8.44
N GLU A 106 -12.40 13.94 -7.77
CA GLU A 106 -11.13 14.47 -7.22
C GLU A 106 -9.94 13.62 -7.66
N VAL A 107 -8.80 14.26 -7.95
CA VAL A 107 -7.56 13.58 -8.35
C VAL A 107 -6.59 13.54 -7.17
N LEU A 108 -6.20 12.34 -6.73
CA LEU A 108 -5.24 12.14 -5.65
C LEU A 108 -4.00 11.40 -6.14
N ILE A 109 -2.81 11.88 -5.76
CA ILE A 109 -1.54 11.19 -6.01
C ILE A 109 -1.24 10.29 -4.81
N LEU A 110 -1.33 8.97 -5.01
CA LEU A 110 -1.14 7.98 -3.95
C LEU A 110 0.09 7.13 -4.25
N GLY A 111 1.05 7.14 -3.32
CA GLY A 111 2.19 6.24 -3.29
C GLY A 111 1.92 4.94 -2.53
N PRO A 112 2.94 4.08 -2.40
CA PRO A 112 2.79 2.76 -1.78
C PRO A 112 2.34 2.83 -0.32
N THR A 113 2.73 3.89 0.40
CA THR A 113 2.42 4.09 1.82
C THR A 113 1.21 4.99 2.06
N ASN A 114 0.53 5.45 1.02
CA ASN A 114 -0.56 6.40 1.15
C ASN A 114 -1.92 5.71 1.06
N VAL A 115 -2.86 6.12 1.90
CA VAL A 115 -4.27 5.71 1.81
C VAL A 115 -5.12 6.94 1.67
N ALA A 116 -6.00 6.98 0.66
CA ALA A 116 -6.99 8.05 0.56
C ALA A 116 -8.07 7.85 1.63
N ILE A 117 -8.36 8.86 2.43
CA ILE A 117 -9.47 8.87 3.38
C ILE A 117 -10.59 9.68 2.73
N ILE A 118 -11.73 9.04 2.52
CA ILE A 118 -12.92 9.63 1.89
C ILE A 118 -14.01 9.67 2.95
N GLU A 119 -14.37 10.87 3.39
CA GLU A 119 -15.37 11.07 4.43
C GLU A 119 -16.66 11.60 3.80
N ILE A 120 -17.76 10.92 4.08
CA ILE A 120 -19.10 11.33 3.68
C ILE A 120 -19.73 12.09 4.83
N GLN A 121 -20.24 13.28 4.55
CA GLN A 121 -20.82 14.21 5.51
C GLN A 121 -22.29 14.49 5.17
N SER A 122 -23.00 15.09 6.14
CA SER A 122 -24.41 15.46 6.00
C SER A 122 -24.61 16.71 5.13
N ASP A 123 -25.82 16.84 4.56
CA ASP A 123 -26.30 17.92 3.68
C ASP A 123 -26.14 19.35 4.25
N ASN A 124 -25.98 19.50 5.57
CA ASN A 124 -25.86 20.81 6.20
C ASN A 124 -24.47 21.48 6.03
N ARG A 125 -23.62 20.97 5.14
CA ARG A 125 -22.33 21.56 4.76
C ARG A 125 -22.28 21.76 3.24
N SER A 126 -21.49 22.74 2.81
CA SER A 126 -21.30 23.07 1.38
C SER A 126 -20.69 21.92 0.56
N GLU A 127 -20.08 20.93 1.23
CA GLU A 127 -19.41 19.78 0.61
C GLU A 127 -19.90 18.48 1.26
N TRP A 128 -20.38 17.55 0.43
CA TRP A 128 -20.89 16.25 0.87
C TRP A 128 -19.78 15.21 1.10
N VAL A 129 -18.63 15.43 0.48
CA VAL A 129 -17.49 14.51 0.49
C VAL A 129 -16.22 15.31 0.73
N THR A 130 -15.39 14.86 1.67
CA THR A 130 -14.06 15.41 1.90
C THR A 130 -13.00 14.34 1.69
N TYR A 131 -11.86 14.75 1.13
CA TYR A 131 -10.71 13.88 0.86
C TYR A 131 -9.52 14.29 1.71
N SER A 132 -8.80 13.31 2.22
CA SER A 132 -7.48 13.50 2.80
C SER A 132 -6.59 12.29 2.51
N ILE A 133 -5.29 12.43 2.75
CA ILE A 133 -4.32 11.36 2.52
C ILE A 133 -3.66 11.00 3.84
N ALA A 134 -3.76 9.75 4.24
CA ALA A 134 -3.00 9.20 5.36
C ALA A 134 -1.67 8.63 4.85
N ASP A 135 -0.54 9.06 5.42
CA ASP A 135 0.76 8.45 5.17
C ASP A 135 1.07 7.42 6.27
N LEU A 136 1.18 6.16 5.85
CA LEU A 136 1.44 5.01 6.69
C LEU A 136 2.94 4.66 6.77
N THR A 137 3.83 5.53 6.29
CA THR A 137 5.27 5.36 6.59
C THR A 137 5.42 5.20 8.09
N SER A 138 5.88 4.01 8.51
CA SER A 138 6.23 3.71 9.89
C SER A 138 7.03 4.88 10.43
N LYS A 139 6.44 5.62 11.39
CA LYS A 139 7.22 6.53 12.23
C LYS A 139 8.16 5.64 13.02
N SER A 140 9.31 5.30 12.42
CA SER A 140 10.45 4.75 13.12
C SER A 140 10.65 5.62 14.34
N SER A 141 10.22 5.09 15.48
CA SER A 141 10.40 5.72 16.76
C SER A 141 11.90 5.78 16.90
N ARG A 142 12.49 6.97 16.75
CA ARG A 142 13.86 7.21 17.21
C ARG A 142 13.85 6.82 18.69
N GLN A 143 14.29 5.60 18.98
CA GLN A 143 14.85 5.27 20.27
C GLN A 143 16.11 6.12 20.37
N VAL A 144 15.97 7.24 21.07
CA VAL A 144 17.09 8.01 21.62
C VAL A 144 17.41 7.40 22.97
#